data_AF-A0A6L7MT28-F1
#
_entry.id   AF-A0A6L7MT28-F1
#
_cell.length_a   1.000
_cell.length_b   1.000
_cell.length_c   1.000
_cell.angle_alpha   90.00
_cell.angle_beta   90.00
_cell.angle_gamma   90.00
#
_symmetry.space_group_name_H-M   'P 1'
#
loop_
_entity.id
_entity.type
_entity.pdbx_description
1 polymer ?
#
loop_
_entity_poly.entity_id
_entity_poly.type
_entity_poly.pdbx_seq_one_letter_code
_entity_poly.pdbx_strand_id
1 'polypeptide(L)'
;MPPPWQSATSTIPRPTTSKCGNRSMVSTLISSISGTLRGVGADWVDVAVGGVTFRISVPDTSVNSIGRVGEPLRLHTSLQVREDSLILYGFLTEDERQTFDTLLNISGIGPRLALAMLARFSPQSLVQTVEEGDTKTLSAVPGIGRRTASRIVLELKGKLDLDFADGRGSAPDSELVDALTALGYGDNEAREALSRTASNGQSEEDRIRAALEYLAGE
;
A
#
# COMPACT_ATOMS: atom_id res chain seq x y z
N MET A 1 -29.91 -13.02 44.73
CA MET A 1 -28.47 -13.11 44.43
C MET A 1 -28.32 -13.40 42.94
N PRO A 2 -27.83 -12.44 42.13
CA PRO A 2 -27.54 -12.65 40.70
C PRO A 2 -26.13 -13.25 40.49
N PRO A 3 -25.85 -13.87 39.33
CA PRO A 3 -24.60 -14.59 39.08
C PRO A 3 -23.40 -13.67 38.75
N PRO A 4 -22.15 -14.12 39.01
CA PRO A 4 -20.97 -13.25 39.20
C PRO A 4 -20.17 -12.88 37.94
N TRP A 5 -20.75 -12.90 36.73
CA TRP A 5 -19.98 -12.69 35.48
C TRP A 5 -20.14 -11.31 34.82
N GLN A 6 -20.85 -10.36 35.45
CA GLN A 6 -20.96 -8.98 34.94
C GLN A 6 -19.96 -8.05 35.63
N SER A 7 -18.73 -7.96 35.11
CA SER A 7 -17.82 -6.81 35.31
C SER A 7 -16.58 -6.95 34.44
N ALA A 8 -16.71 -6.64 33.14
CA ALA A 8 -15.58 -6.29 32.28
C ALA A 8 -16.11 -5.62 31.01
N THR A 9 -16.61 -4.39 31.13
CA THR A 9 -16.87 -3.53 29.97
C THR A 9 -15.51 -3.08 29.45
N SER A 10 -14.90 -3.88 28.58
CA SER A 10 -13.75 -3.45 27.78
C SER A 10 -14.25 -2.40 26.79
N THR A 11 -13.91 -1.14 27.07
CA THR A 11 -14.11 -0.03 26.14
C THR A 11 -13.22 -0.26 24.93
N ILE A 12 -13.78 -0.89 23.89
CA ILE A 12 -13.16 -0.95 22.57
C ILE A 12 -13.21 0.49 22.01
N PRO A 13 -12.07 1.12 21.68
CA PRO A 13 -12.07 2.42 21.04
C PRO A 13 -12.73 2.30 19.66
N ARG A 14 -13.73 3.16 19.41
CA ARG A 14 -14.36 3.27 18.09
C ARG A 14 -13.31 3.73 17.08
N PRO A 15 -13.17 3.10 15.91
CA PRO A 15 -12.33 3.64 14.85
C PRO A 15 -12.89 5.00 14.43
N THR A 16 -12.02 6.01 14.42
CA THR A 16 -12.30 7.34 13.88
C THR A 16 -12.55 7.18 12.39
N THR A 17 -13.72 7.60 11.93
CA THR A 17 -14.04 7.64 10.50
C THR A 17 -13.22 8.75 9.86
N SER A 18 -12.00 8.41 9.42
CA SER A 18 -11.24 9.25 8.51
C SER A 18 -11.99 9.34 7.19
N LYS A 19 -12.09 10.57 6.70
CA LYS A 19 -12.86 10.99 5.54
C LYS A 19 -12.25 10.32 4.30
N CYS A 20 -12.86 9.23 3.84
CA CYS A 20 -12.42 8.52 2.64
C CYS A 20 -12.78 9.38 1.42
N GLY A 21 -11.81 10.16 0.93
CA GLY A 21 -11.87 10.83 -0.36
C GLY A 21 -12.08 9.79 -1.46
N ASN A 22 -13.07 10.07 -2.32
CA ASN A 22 -13.48 9.42 -3.56
C ASN A 22 -12.56 8.30 -4.12
N ARG A 23 -12.52 7.13 -3.47
CA ARG A 23 -11.81 5.94 -3.97
C ARG A 23 -12.78 5.05 -4.73
N SER A 24 -12.38 4.67 -5.95
CA SER A 24 -13.01 3.65 -6.77
C SER A 24 -13.49 2.46 -5.92
N MET A 25 -14.82 2.31 -5.85
CA MET A 25 -15.53 1.39 -4.97
C MET A 25 -15.41 -0.05 -5.48
N VAL A 26 -14.25 -0.69 -5.29
CA VAL A 26 -14.16 -2.15 -5.31
C VAL A 26 -14.51 -2.64 -3.91
N SER A 27 -15.79 -2.93 -3.68
CA SER A 27 -16.26 -3.54 -2.42
C SER A 27 -15.71 -4.96 -2.33
N THR A 28 -14.51 -5.09 -1.77
CA THR A 28 -13.89 -6.40 -1.55
C THR A 28 -14.39 -6.95 -0.22
N LEU A 29 -15.07 -8.11 -0.25
CA LEU A 29 -15.64 -8.78 0.93
C LEU A 29 -14.58 -9.13 2.00
N ILE A 30 -13.37 -9.49 1.55
CA ILE A 30 -12.23 -9.85 2.41
C ILE A 30 -11.09 -8.88 2.10
N SER A 31 -10.94 -7.83 2.90
CA SER A 31 -9.93 -6.78 2.68
C SER A 31 -8.56 -7.10 3.28
N SER A 32 -8.52 -7.86 4.37
CA SER A 32 -7.27 -8.33 4.97
C SER A 32 -7.50 -9.58 5.81
N ILE A 33 -6.44 -10.37 5.97
CA ILE A 33 -6.40 -11.56 6.82
C ILE A 33 -5.24 -11.43 7.80
N SER A 34 -5.52 -11.66 9.09
CA SER A 34 -4.52 -11.75 10.14
C SER A 34 -4.64 -13.12 10.82
N GLY A 35 -3.56 -13.88 10.87
CA GLY A 35 -3.57 -15.24 11.42
C GLY A 35 -2.18 -15.81 11.61
N THR A 36 -2.08 -17.14 11.67
CA THR A 36 -0.79 -17.84 11.81
C THR A 36 -0.45 -18.54 10.50
N LEU A 37 0.78 -18.39 10.03
CA LEU A 37 1.27 -19.07 8.84
C LEU A 37 1.37 -20.58 9.08
N ARG A 38 0.71 -21.40 8.27
CA ARG A 38 0.70 -22.88 8.38
C ARG A 38 1.45 -23.58 7.27
N GLY A 39 1.47 -23.00 6.07
CA GLY A 39 2.12 -23.57 4.91
C GLY A 39 2.58 -22.49 3.95
N VAL A 40 3.66 -22.78 3.24
CA VAL A 40 4.26 -21.90 2.23
C VAL A 40 4.54 -22.74 1.00
N GLY A 41 4.00 -22.31 -0.15
CA GLY A 41 4.28 -22.84 -1.47
C GLY A 41 5.13 -21.88 -2.29
N ALA A 42 5.17 -22.10 -3.62
CA ALA A 42 5.92 -21.24 -4.54
C ALA A 42 5.22 -19.90 -4.80
N ASP A 43 3.90 -19.92 -4.90
CA ASP A 43 3.03 -18.80 -5.27
C ASP A 43 1.79 -18.70 -4.35
N TRP A 44 1.81 -19.41 -3.22
CA TRP A 44 0.71 -19.44 -2.26
C TRP A 44 1.19 -19.60 -0.82
N VAL A 45 0.33 -19.17 0.12
CA VAL A 45 0.51 -19.38 1.56
C VAL A 45 -0.81 -19.81 2.19
N ASP A 46 -0.71 -20.66 3.21
CA ASP A 46 -1.85 -21.12 4.00
C ASP A 46 -1.85 -20.40 5.36
N VAL A 47 -2.88 -19.58 5.61
CA VAL A 47 -3.01 -18.77 6.83
C VAL A 47 -4.17 -19.28 7.67
N ALA A 48 -3.88 -19.73 8.89
CA ALA A 48 -4.88 -20.16 9.85
C ALA A 48 -5.45 -18.97 10.64
N VAL A 49 -6.77 -18.82 10.60
CA VAL A 49 -7.52 -17.84 11.37
C VAL A 49 -8.54 -18.60 12.22
N GLY A 50 -8.26 -18.73 13.51
CA GLY A 50 -9.05 -19.57 14.40
C GLY A 50 -9.06 -21.04 13.95
N GLY A 51 -10.23 -21.55 13.56
CA GLY A 51 -10.42 -22.93 13.12
C GLY A 51 -10.40 -23.16 11.59
N VAL A 52 -10.20 -22.10 10.80
CA VAL A 52 -10.22 -22.16 9.32
C VAL A 52 -8.84 -21.81 8.78
N THR A 53 -8.42 -22.47 7.70
CA THR A 53 -7.18 -22.13 6.97
C THR A 53 -7.54 -21.64 5.58
N PHE A 54 -7.07 -20.44 5.24
CA PHE A 54 -7.25 -19.85 3.92
C PHE A 54 -5.99 -20.08 3.09
N ARG A 55 -6.16 -20.59 1.87
CA ARG A 55 -5.12 -20.59 0.86
C ARG A 55 -5.15 -19.26 0.11
N ILE A 56 -4.05 -18.54 0.14
CA ILE A 56 -3.92 -17.20 -0.43
C ILE A 56 -2.81 -17.24 -1.48
N SER A 57 -3.13 -16.86 -2.72
CA SER A 57 -2.13 -16.69 -3.77
C SER A 57 -1.37 -15.39 -3.54
N VAL A 58 -0.05 -15.43 -3.58
CA VAL A 58 0.82 -14.28 -3.33
C VAL A 58 1.84 -14.13 -4.47
N PRO A 59 2.37 -12.93 -4.73
CA PRO A 59 3.49 -12.78 -5.65
C PRO A 59 4.69 -13.62 -5.18
N ASP A 60 5.40 -14.25 -6.11
CA ASP A 60 6.55 -15.12 -5.82
C ASP A 60 7.63 -14.40 -5.01
N THR A 61 7.79 -13.08 -5.19
CA THR A 61 8.74 -12.26 -4.42
C THR A 61 8.33 -12.07 -2.96
N SER A 62 7.03 -12.01 -2.69
CA SER A 62 6.49 -11.80 -1.34
C SER A 62 6.68 -13.04 -0.45
N VAL A 63 6.75 -14.25 -1.04
CA VAL A 63 6.93 -15.51 -0.31
C VAL A 63 8.17 -15.47 0.60
N ASN A 64 9.28 -14.91 0.12
CA ASN A 64 10.52 -14.82 0.90
C ASN A 64 10.42 -13.84 2.09
N SER A 65 9.48 -12.90 2.04
CA SER A 65 9.31 -11.85 3.04
C SER A 65 8.20 -12.15 4.06
N ILE A 66 7.40 -13.20 3.84
CA ILE A 66 6.22 -13.55 4.64
C ILE A 66 6.59 -14.22 5.99
N GLY A 67 7.85 -14.63 6.19
CA GLY A 67 8.33 -15.19 7.45
C GLY A 67 8.27 -16.72 7.53
N ARG A 68 8.27 -17.28 8.74
CA ARG A 68 8.35 -18.74 8.97
C ARG A 68 7.01 -19.34 9.37
N VAL A 69 6.81 -20.62 9.03
CA VAL A 69 5.63 -21.38 9.47
C VAL A 69 5.55 -21.37 11.01
N GLY A 70 4.38 -21.01 11.53
CA GLY A 70 4.11 -20.84 12.96
C GLY A 70 4.10 -19.39 13.44
N GLU A 71 4.58 -18.44 12.63
CA GLU A 71 4.59 -17.01 12.97
C GLU A 71 3.26 -16.32 12.64
N PRO A 72 2.91 -15.24 13.36
CA PRO A 72 1.77 -14.40 13.00
C PRO A 72 2.05 -13.68 11.67
N LEU A 73 1.05 -13.67 10.79
CA LEU A 73 1.11 -13.03 9.49
C LEU A 73 -0.16 -12.20 9.27
N ARG A 74 0.02 -11.01 8.70
CA ARG A 74 -1.06 -10.18 8.19
C ARG A 74 -0.84 -9.92 6.71
N LEU A 75 -1.89 -10.11 5.92
CA LEU A 75 -1.91 -9.81 4.49
C LEU A 75 -3.10 -8.94 4.14
N HIS A 76 -2.87 -8.01 3.22
CA HIS A 76 -3.90 -7.27 2.51
C HIS A 76 -4.41 -8.15 1.37
N THR A 77 -5.72 -8.27 1.19
CA THR A 77 -6.30 -9.26 0.29
C THR A 77 -7.24 -8.69 -0.75
N SER A 78 -7.20 -9.25 -1.96
CA SER A 78 -8.15 -8.98 -3.05
C SER A 78 -8.83 -10.29 -3.44
N LEU A 79 -10.16 -10.35 -3.26
CA LEU A 79 -10.98 -11.52 -3.58
C LEU A 79 -11.47 -11.42 -5.02
N GLN A 80 -11.07 -12.39 -5.86
CA GLN A 80 -11.57 -12.51 -7.22
C GLN A 80 -12.62 -13.62 -7.30
N VAL A 81 -13.82 -13.24 -7.73
CA VAL A 81 -14.96 -14.14 -7.89
C VAL A 81 -15.15 -14.43 -9.37
N ARG A 82 -15.02 -15.70 -9.74
CA ARG A 82 -15.38 -16.23 -11.06
C ARG A 82 -16.56 -17.19 -10.93
N GLU A 83 -17.13 -17.59 -12.06
CA GLU A 83 -18.29 -18.50 -12.08
C GLU A 83 -17.97 -19.88 -11.47
N ASP A 84 -16.71 -20.33 -11.58
CA ASP A 84 -16.26 -21.66 -11.17
C ASP A 84 -15.28 -21.66 -9.99
N SER A 85 -14.79 -20.48 -9.59
CA SER A 85 -13.67 -20.37 -8.65
C SER A 85 -13.68 -19.07 -7.85
N LEU A 86 -13.30 -19.18 -6.58
CA LEU A 86 -13.02 -18.07 -5.67
C LEU A 86 -11.52 -18.10 -5.37
N ILE A 87 -10.80 -17.06 -5.77
CA ILE A 87 -9.35 -16.97 -5.55
C ILE A 87 -9.06 -15.73 -4.71
N LEU A 88 -8.35 -15.94 -3.60
CA LEU A 88 -7.90 -14.86 -2.74
C LEU A 88 -6.44 -14.55 -3.05
N TYR A 89 -6.17 -13.31 -3.45
CA TYR A 89 -4.83 -12.79 -3.65
C TYR A 89 -4.39 -12.01 -2.42
N GLY A 90 -3.13 -12.16 -2.02
CA GLY A 90 -2.56 -11.56 -0.82
C GLY A 90 -1.32 -10.73 -1.10
N PHE A 91 -1.17 -9.65 -0.35
CA PHE A 91 -0.11 -8.65 -0.48
C PHE A 91 0.39 -8.24 0.91
N LEU A 92 1.66 -7.85 1.00
CA LEU A 92 2.25 -7.43 2.27
C LEU A 92 1.86 -6.00 2.62
N THR A 93 1.65 -5.17 1.59
CA THR A 93 1.26 -3.77 1.75
C THR A 93 -0.08 -3.48 1.10
N GLU A 94 -0.75 -2.45 1.58
CA GLU A 94 -1.99 -1.95 0.98
C GLU A 94 -1.74 -1.39 -0.43
N ASP A 95 -0.58 -0.76 -0.66
CA ASP A 95 -0.19 -0.21 -1.96
C ASP A 95 -0.08 -1.29 -3.04
N GLU A 96 0.49 -2.45 -2.70
CA GLU A 96 0.55 -3.60 -3.59
C GLU A 96 -0.85 -4.10 -3.94
N ARG A 97 -1.76 -4.19 -2.95
CA ARG A 97 -3.17 -4.58 -3.17
C ARG A 97 -3.88 -3.58 -4.09
N GLN A 98 -3.73 -2.28 -3.85
CA GLN A 98 -4.37 -1.25 -4.67
C GLN A 98 -3.82 -1.21 -6.09
N THR A 99 -2.50 -1.38 -6.24
CA THR A 99 -1.86 -1.47 -7.56
C THR A 99 -2.38 -2.70 -8.32
N PHE A 100 -2.51 -3.84 -7.66
CA PHE A 100 -3.10 -5.05 -8.24
C PHE A 100 -4.52 -4.81 -8.75
N ASP A 101 -5.41 -4.26 -7.90
CA ASP A 101 -6.80 -3.98 -8.27
C ASP A 101 -6.87 -2.99 -9.44
N THR A 102 -5.99 -1.99 -9.47
CA THR A 102 -5.91 -1.01 -10.56
C THR A 102 -5.46 -1.65 -11.87
N LEU A 103 -4.47 -2.56 -11.81
CA LEU A 103 -4.00 -3.31 -12.97
C LEU A 103 -5.10 -4.19 -13.57
N LEU A 104 -5.94 -4.81 -12.73
CA LEU A 104 -7.05 -5.65 -13.19
C LEU A 104 -8.14 -4.89 -13.95
N ASN A 105 -8.27 -3.58 -13.73
CA ASN A 105 -9.22 -2.75 -14.47
C ASN A 105 -8.79 -2.51 -15.94
N ILE A 106 -7.54 -2.83 -16.30
CA ILE A 106 -7.02 -2.64 -17.65
C ILE A 106 -7.42 -3.81 -18.53
N SER A 107 -7.97 -3.50 -19.70
CA SER A 107 -8.41 -4.52 -20.64
C SER A 107 -7.26 -5.39 -21.13
N GLY A 108 -7.35 -6.69 -20.85
CA GLY A 108 -6.34 -7.69 -21.23
C GLY A 108 -5.31 -8.00 -20.15
N ILE A 109 -5.43 -7.40 -18.96
CA ILE A 109 -4.63 -7.78 -17.80
C ILE A 109 -5.46 -8.68 -16.89
N GLY A 110 -5.00 -9.92 -16.73
CA GLY A 110 -5.56 -10.85 -15.77
C GLY A 110 -4.76 -10.91 -14.47
N PRO A 111 -5.28 -11.57 -13.42
CA PRO A 111 -4.61 -11.71 -12.12
C PRO A 111 -3.19 -12.26 -12.21
N ARG A 112 -2.96 -13.25 -13.07
CA ARG A 112 -1.63 -13.84 -13.27
C ARG A 112 -0.62 -12.83 -13.81
N LEU A 113 -1.05 -11.96 -14.73
CA LEU A 113 -0.18 -10.95 -15.31
C LEU A 113 0.09 -9.82 -14.31
N ALA A 114 -0.92 -9.40 -13.55
CA ALA A 114 -0.79 -8.42 -12.49
C ALA A 114 0.16 -8.88 -11.37
N LEU A 115 0.07 -10.15 -10.94
CA LEU A 115 1.03 -10.75 -10.01
C LEU A 115 2.45 -10.76 -10.58
N ALA A 116 2.63 -11.13 -11.85
CA ALA A 116 3.93 -11.11 -12.50
C ALA A 116 4.54 -9.70 -12.59
N MET A 117 3.70 -8.67 -12.75
CA MET A 117 4.16 -7.27 -12.69
C MET A 117 4.61 -6.89 -11.28
N LEU A 118 3.84 -7.21 -10.25
CA LEU A 118 4.20 -6.91 -8.85
C LEU A 118 5.39 -7.74 -8.34
N ALA A 119 5.63 -8.92 -8.93
CA ALA A 119 6.84 -9.69 -8.70
C ALA A 119 8.10 -9.02 -9.30
N ARG A 120 7.94 -8.15 -10.30
CA ARG A 120 9.06 -7.47 -10.98
C ARG A 120 9.25 -6.02 -10.53
N PHE A 121 8.15 -5.34 -10.25
CA PHE A 121 8.10 -3.91 -9.95
C PHE A 121 7.44 -3.68 -8.61
N SER A 122 8.07 -2.87 -7.76
CA SER A 122 7.36 -2.27 -6.63
C SER A 122 6.29 -1.29 -7.15
N PRO A 123 5.21 -1.04 -6.40
CA PRO A 123 4.18 -0.05 -6.77
C PRO A 123 4.77 1.29 -7.24
N GLN A 124 5.76 1.81 -6.52
CA GLN A 124 6.43 3.07 -6.84
C GLN A 124 7.24 3.01 -8.14
N SER A 125 8.01 1.93 -8.34
CA SER A 125 8.77 1.76 -9.59
C SER A 125 7.86 1.60 -10.81
N LEU A 126 6.69 0.99 -10.62
CA LEU A 126 5.69 0.81 -11.67
C LEU A 126 5.08 2.15 -12.09
N VAL A 127 4.75 3.02 -11.12
CA VAL A 127 4.31 4.40 -11.40
C VAL A 127 5.37 5.14 -12.20
N GLN A 128 6.61 5.18 -11.72
CA GLN A 128 7.69 5.87 -12.41
C GLN A 128 7.88 5.38 -13.85
N THR A 129 7.90 4.06 -14.05
CA THR A 129 8.03 3.44 -15.38
C THR A 129 6.88 3.85 -16.32
N VAL A 130 5.66 3.97 -15.78
CA VAL A 130 4.47 4.42 -16.52
C VAL A 130 4.56 5.91 -16.87
N GLU A 131 5.00 6.75 -15.94
CA GLU A 131 5.16 8.19 -16.15
C GLU A 131 6.20 8.52 -17.22
N GLU A 132 7.36 7.86 -17.14
CA GLU A 132 8.45 7.92 -18.12
C GLU A 132 8.07 7.30 -19.47
N GLY A 133 6.99 6.50 -19.50
CA GLY A 133 6.52 5.81 -20.69
C GLY A 133 7.45 4.70 -21.17
N ASP A 134 8.23 4.09 -20.28
CA ASP A 134 9.19 3.05 -20.61
C ASP A 134 8.51 1.69 -20.87
N THR A 135 7.94 1.59 -22.07
CA THR A 135 7.32 0.37 -22.58
C THR A 135 8.29 -0.80 -22.73
N LYS A 136 9.61 -0.56 -22.84
CA LYS A 136 10.60 -1.64 -22.98
C LYS A 136 10.71 -2.40 -21.67
N THR A 137 10.85 -1.68 -20.56
CA THR A 137 10.95 -2.26 -19.23
C THR A 137 9.67 -3.02 -18.85
N LEU A 138 8.50 -2.48 -19.17
CA LEU A 138 7.21 -3.19 -18.96
C LEU A 138 7.10 -4.46 -19.82
N SER A 139 7.58 -4.43 -21.06
CA SER A 139 7.54 -5.59 -21.96
C SER A 139 8.52 -6.72 -21.60
N ALA A 140 9.41 -6.50 -20.62
CA ALA A 140 10.31 -7.53 -20.11
C ALA A 140 9.58 -8.57 -19.23
N VAL A 141 8.37 -8.26 -18.75
CA VAL A 141 7.56 -9.19 -17.96
C VAL A 141 7.00 -10.29 -18.88
N PRO A 142 7.17 -11.58 -18.54
CA PRO A 142 6.62 -12.68 -19.33
C PRO A 142 5.10 -12.52 -19.55
N GLY A 143 4.68 -12.49 -20.82
CA GLY A 143 3.28 -12.30 -21.21
C GLY A 143 2.88 -10.85 -21.50
N ILE A 144 3.74 -9.86 -21.25
CA ILE A 144 3.50 -8.46 -21.65
C ILE A 144 4.19 -8.18 -22.98
N GLY A 145 3.39 -8.14 -24.06
CA GLY A 145 3.87 -7.68 -25.36
C GLY A 145 3.95 -6.15 -25.44
N ARG A 146 4.61 -5.64 -26.50
CA ARG A 146 4.70 -4.18 -26.77
C ARG A 146 3.33 -3.49 -26.78
N ARG A 147 2.30 -4.12 -27.38
CA ARG A 147 0.95 -3.57 -27.44
C ARG A 147 0.30 -3.45 -26.06
N THR A 148 0.47 -4.46 -25.22
CA THR A 148 -0.03 -4.45 -23.84
C THR A 148 0.74 -3.44 -22.99
N ALA A 149 2.06 -3.36 -23.13
CA ALA A 149 2.89 -2.36 -22.45
C ALA A 149 2.46 -0.92 -22.81
N SER A 150 2.25 -0.62 -24.09
CA SER A 150 1.75 0.70 -24.50
C SER A 150 0.36 1.01 -23.96
N ARG A 151 -0.53 0.00 -23.87
CA ARG A 151 -1.85 0.15 -23.25
C ARG A 151 -1.75 0.42 -21.75
N ILE A 152 -0.89 -0.32 -21.04
CA ILE A 152 -0.61 -0.11 -19.62
C ILE A 152 -0.20 1.33 -19.37
N VAL A 153 0.79 1.83 -20.14
CA VAL A 153 1.25 3.22 -20.03
C VAL A 153 0.09 4.19 -20.27
N LEU A 154 -0.67 4.01 -21.35
CA LEU A 154 -1.78 4.93 -21.68
C LEU A 154 -2.90 4.92 -20.63
N GLU A 155 -3.28 3.74 -20.12
CA GLU A 155 -4.40 3.60 -19.21
C GLU A 155 -4.06 3.93 -17.76
N LEU A 156 -2.80 3.76 -17.34
CA LEU A 156 -2.34 4.07 -15.98
C LEU A 156 -1.81 5.49 -15.83
N LYS A 157 -1.34 6.12 -16.91
CA LYS A 157 -0.82 7.49 -16.87
C LYS A 157 -1.90 8.45 -16.38
N GLY A 158 -1.66 9.06 -15.22
CA GLY A 158 -2.60 9.95 -14.55
C GLY A 158 -3.80 9.26 -13.87
N LYS A 159 -3.85 7.92 -13.85
CA LYS A 159 -4.84 7.16 -13.04
C LYS A 159 -4.24 6.57 -11.77
N LEU A 160 -2.93 6.36 -11.78
CA LEU A 160 -2.18 6.14 -10.55
C LEU A 160 -1.98 7.50 -9.88
N ASP A 161 -3.08 8.09 -9.39
CA ASP A 161 -3.02 9.06 -8.29
C ASP A 161 -2.80 8.25 -7.02
N LEU A 162 -1.64 7.60 -6.99
CA LEU A 162 -1.13 7.05 -5.75
C LEU A 162 -0.59 8.27 -5.03
N ASP A 163 -1.48 8.96 -4.32
CA ASP A 163 -1.14 9.44 -2.99
C ASP A 163 -0.61 8.21 -2.25
N PHE A 164 0.67 7.90 -2.46
CA PHE A 164 1.46 7.02 -1.61
C PHE A 164 1.64 7.74 -0.28
N ALA A 165 0.51 8.08 0.35
CA ALA A 165 0.44 8.47 1.73
C ALA A 165 0.79 7.21 2.52
N ASP A 166 1.96 7.26 3.14
CA ASP A 166 2.41 6.44 4.24
C ASP A 166 2.75 4.98 3.94
N GLY A 167 3.99 4.77 3.49
CA GLY A 167 4.59 3.45 3.34
C GLY A 167 6.10 3.48 3.10
N ARG A 168 6.62 4.59 2.58
CA ARG A 168 7.95 5.04 3.01
C ARG A 168 7.74 5.63 4.40
N GLY A 169 8.64 5.39 5.34
CA GLY A 169 8.78 6.36 6.42
C GLY A 169 8.84 7.72 5.72
N SER A 170 7.80 8.53 5.93
CA SER A 170 7.78 9.93 5.57
C SER A 170 9.16 10.40 5.98
N ALA A 171 9.98 10.84 5.03
CA ALA A 171 11.14 11.60 5.45
C ALA A 171 10.51 12.66 6.36
N PRO A 172 10.90 12.79 7.64
CA PRO A 172 10.15 13.59 8.62
C PRO A 172 9.79 14.97 8.05
N ASP A 173 10.59 15.45 7.12
CA ASP A 173 10.44 16.59 6.24
C ASP A 173 9.12 16.68 5.45
N SER A 174 8.50 15.62 4.91
CA SER A 174 7.25 15.77 4.12
C SER A 174 6.04 16.18 4.96
N GLU A 175 5.87 15.59 6.15
CA GLU A 175 4.81 16.00 7.08
C GLU A 175 5.03 17.44 7.57
N LEU A 176 6.30 17.83 7.74
CA LEU A 176 6.68 19.19 8.13
C LEU A 176 6.43 20.19 6.99
N VAL A 177 6.66 19.81 5.73
CA VAL A 177 6.34 20.62 4.55
C VAL A 177 4.84 20.88 4.48
N ASP A 178 4.02 19.84 4.63
CA ASP A 178 2.56 19.97 4.59
C ASP A 178 2.04 20.87 5.72
N ALA A 179 2.62 20.77 6.92
CA ALA A 179 2.30 21.65 8.04
C ALA A 179 2.64 23.12 7.74
N LEU A 180 3.79 23.40 7.15
CA LEU A 180 4.19 24.76 6.76
C LEU A 180 3.33 25.30 5.61
N THR A 181 2.97 24.46 4.63
CA THR A 181 2.07 24.86 3.54
C THR A 181 0.66 25.13 4.05
N ALA A 182 0.16 24.39 5.05
CA ALA A 182 -1.12 24.68 5.71
C ALA A 182 -1.13 26.02 6.45
N LEU A 183 0.04 26.52 6.88
CA LEU A 183 0.22 27.86 7.45
C LEU A 183 0.31 28.97 6.41
N GLY A 184 0.38 28.63 5.12
CA GLY A 184 0.37 29.56 4.00
C GLY A 184 1.72 29.79 3.32
N TYR A 185 2.75 29.02 3.68
CA TYR A 185 4.08 29.11 3.03
C TYR A 185 4.15 28.30 1.74
N GLY A 186 4.99 28.74 0.80
CA GLY A 186 5.18 28.05 -0.47
C GLY A 186 5.87 26.69 -0.30
N ASP A 187 5.49 25.72 -1.13
CA ASP A 187 6.04 24.35 -1.10
C ASP A 187 7.58 24.30 -1.27
N ASN A 188 8.14 25.17 -2.12
CA ASN A 188 9.59 25.30 -2.28
C ASN A 188 10.28 25.98 -1.08
N GLU A 189 9.60 26.96 -0.48
CA GLU A 189 10.09 27.74 0.66
C GLU A 189 10.12 26.89 1.93
N ALA A 190 9.07 26.08 2.15
CA ALA A 190 8.99 25.12 3.25
C ALA A 190 10.13 24.08 3.18
N ARG A 191 10.41 23.53 1.99
CA ARG A 191 11.52 22.57 1.81
C ARG A 191 12.89 23.20 2.05
N GLU A 192 13.10 24.43 1.60
CA GLU A 192 14.37 25.12 1.84
C GLU A 192 14.58 25.35 3.34
N ALA A 193 13.58 25.90 4.04
CA ALA A 193 13.66 26.14 5.48
C ALA A 193 13.95 24.87 6.29
N LEU A 194 13.29 23.76 5.96
CA LEU A 194 13.50 22.46 6.63
C LEU A 194 14.89 21.87 6.34
N SER A 195 15.41 22.04 5.12
CA SER A 195 16.76 21.57 4.76
C SER A 195 17.87 22.36 5.47
N ARG A 196 17.65 23.65 5.72
CA ARG A 196 18.60 24.55 6.40
C ARG A 196 18.63 24.35 7.90
N THR A 197 17.52 23.89 8.47
CA THR A 197 17.32 23.75 9.93
C THR A 197 17.37 22.30 10.41
N ALA A 198 17.45 21.32 9.50
CA ALA A 198 17.55 19.90 9.85
C ALA A 198 18.78 19.61 10.73
N SER A 199 18.52 19.24 11.98
CA SER A 199 19.53 18.78 12.95
C SER A 199 19.16 17.39 13.48
N ASN A 200 20.14 16.48 13.53
CA ASN A 200 19.91 15.09 13.97
C ASN A 200 19.40 15.03 15.41
N GLY A 201 18.22 14.43 15.62
CA GLY A 201 17.65 14.13 16.94
C GLY A 201 16.63 15.13 17.48
N GLN A 202 16.14 16.07 16.68
CA GLN A 202 15.06 16.99 17.09
C GLN A 202 13.67 16.36 16.94
N SER A 203 12.77 16.74 17.85
CA SER A 203 11.33 16.46 17.73
C SER A 203 10.74 17.19 16.53
N GLU A 204 9.68 16.66 15.93
CA GLU A 204 8.95 17.29 14.82
C GLU A 204 8.53 18.73 15.15
N GLU A 205 8.04 18.96 16.38
CA GLU A 205 7.64 20.29 16.86
C GLU A 205 8.80 21.30 16.87
N ASP A 206 10.01 20.84 17.23
CA ASP A 206 11.20 21.70 17.27
C ASP A 206 11.66 22.06 15.85
N ARG A 207 11.48 21.13 14.91
CA ARG A 207 11.79 21.36 13.50
C ARG A 207 10.84 22.37 12.85
N ILE A 208 9.54 22.30 13.15
CA ILE A 208 8.56 23.30 12.69
C ILE A 208 8.92 24.67 13.26
N ARG A 209 9.25 24.75 14.55
CA ARG A 209 9.64 26.01 15.20
C ARG A 209 10.87 26.63 14.54
N ALA A 210 11.92 25.84 14.32
CA ALA A 210 13.15 26.30 13.68
C ALA A 210 12.91 26.78 12.23
N ALA A 211 12.06 26.07 11.47
CA ALA A 211 11.70 26.47 10.11
C ALA A 211 10.89 27.79 10.10
N LEU A 212 9.95 27.98 11.03
CA LEU A 212 9.20 29.23 11.15
C LEU A 212 10.07 30.42 11.59
N GLU A 213 11.04 30.20 12.48
CA GLU A 213 12.01 31.24 12.86
C GLU A 213 12.90 31.65 11.68
N TYR A 214 13.30 30.69 10.83
CA TYR A 214 14.04 30.98 9.60
C TYR A 214 13.21 31.82 8.62
N LEU A 215 11.96 31.41 8.38
CA LEU A 215 11.05 32.10 7.44
C LEU A 215 10.54 33.46 7.95
N ALA A 216 10.55 33.69 9.25
CA ALA A 216 10.21 34.98 9.86
C ALA A 216 11.43 35.92 10.02
N GLY A 217 12.65 35.40 9.82
CA GLY A 217 13.91 36.13 9.93
C GLY A 217 14.39 36.79 8.64
N GLU A 218 13.68 36.58 7.52
CA GLU A 218 13.82 37.28 6.24
C GLU A 218 12.69 38.31 6.05
#